data_AF-A0A5P9P2N0-F1
#
_entry.id   AF-A0A5P9P2N0-F1
#
_cell.length_a   1.000
_cell.length_b   1.000
_cell.length_c   1.000
_cell.angle_alpha   90.00
_cell.angle_beta   90.00
_cell.angle_gamma   90.00
#
_symmetry.space_group_name_H-M   'P 1'
#
loop_
_entity.id
_entity.type
_entity.pdbx_description
1 polymer ?
#
loop_
_entity_poly.entity_id
_entity_poly.type
_entity_poly.pdbx_seq_one_letter_code
_entity_poly.pdbx_strand_id
1 'polypeptide(L)'
;MDEDAVDSPDSELIQWRRDASTSRTIRLLWSLGVGTFFAAIGIIVFWRLYDMATQIGGGSIVVAIFVALAVTVVAFAATSNTERRLEALSRRLPFDLPAGPGFQRGLDAALGTIVMMALIGSLMIAGRVLTQRGVIPGAGPFTGLAALSIPLALLALVLASFLQSVGAIDPDERTVYLYDPEQAIDLEVINSVSARQVGDATILTLEYAQPGGQYVAGPRRLVVPPTIARELQSLVEERAAQ
;
A
#
# COMPACT_ATOMS: atom_id res chain seq x y z
N MET A 1 -22.40 -39.70 17.66
CA MET A 1 -22.81 -38.98 16.44
C MET A 1 -21.51 -38.46 15.91
N ASP A 2 -20.96 -39.26 15.01
CA ASP A 2 -19.69 -39.04 14.34
C ASP A 2 -19.93 -37.97 13.28
N GLU A 3 -19.36 -36.79 13.48
CA GLU A 3 -19.03 -35.90 12.37
C GLU A 3 -17.52 -35.90 12.27
N ASP A 4 -17.04 -36.80 11.42
CA ASP A 4 -15.70 -36.84 10.88
C ASP A 4 -15.36 -35.47 10.29
N ALA A 5 -14.70 -34.62 11.08
CA ALA A 5 -13.85 -33.60 10.52
C ALA A 5 -12.64 -34.36 9.93
N VAL A 6 -12.77 -34.71 8.65
CA VAL A 6 -11.72 -35.31 7.85
C VAL A 6 -10.54 -34.34 7.83
N ASP A 7 -9.61 -34.58 8.73
CA ASP A 7 -8.22 -34.16 8.63
C ASP A 7 -7.66 -34.90 7.41
N SER A 8 -7.80 -34.31 6.22
CA SER A 8 -7.12 -34.78 5.01
C SER A 8 -5.66 -34.34 5.13
N PRO A 9 -4.71 -35.26 5.36
CA PRO A 9 -3.29 -34.93 5.36
C PRO A 9 -2.81 -34.84 3.91
N ASP A 10 -1.92 -33.87 3.63
CA ASP A 10 -1.10 -33.78 2.42
C ASP A 10 -1.74 -33.25 1.11
N SER A 11 -2.37 -32.07 1.13
CA SER A 11 -2.38 -31.14 -0.02
C SER A 11 -1.70 -29.84 0.46
N GLU A 12 -0.51 -29.54 -0.06
CA GLU A 12 0.17 -28.27 0.23
C GLU A 12 -0.54 -27.14 -0.53
N LEU A 13 -1.68 -26.68 -0.02
CA LEU A 13 -2.38 -25.49 -0.50
C LEU A 13 -1.45 -24.26 -0.40
N ILE A 14 -1.06 -23.73 -1.55
CA ILE A 14 -0.16 -22.59 -1.65
C ILE A 14 -0.99 -21.31 -1.56
N GLN A 15 -1.16 -20.81 -0.35
CA GLN A 15 -1.87 -19.57 -0.09
C GLN A 15 -0.98 -18.36 -0.38
N TRP A 16 -1.54 -17.35 -1.03
CA TRP A 16 -0.88 -16.05 -1.20
C TRP A 16 -1.73 -14.90 -0.70
N ARG A 17 -1.08 -13.96 -0.03
CA ARG A 17 -1.66 -12.70 0.40
C ARG A 17 -0.73 -11.56 0.00
N ARG A 18 -1.19 -10.75 -0.94
CA ARG A 18 -0.53 -9.54 -1.41
C ARG A 18 -1.26 -8.34 -0.83
N ASP A 19 -0.68 -7.73 0.20
CA ASP A 19 -1.18 -6.49 0.78
C ASP A 19 -0.02 -5.54 1.15
N ALA A 20 -0.32 -4.44 1.82
CA ALA A 20 0.71 -3.46 2.21
C ALA A 20 1.79 -4.02 3.14
N SER A 21 1.58 -5.19 3.75
CA SER A 21 2.59 -5.86 4.60
C SER A 21 3.56 -6.73 3.81
N THR A 22 3.13 -7.28 2.66
CA THR A 22 3.94 -8.19 1.85
C THR A 22 4.49 -7.56 0.57
N SER A 23 3.92 -6.43 0.10
CA SER A 23 4.39 -5.71 -1.10
C SER A 23 4.87 -4.30 -0.79
N ARG A 24 6.11 -3.99 -1.19
CA ARG A 24 6.69 -2.65 -1.08
C ARG A 24 5.96 -1.65 -1.95
N THR A 25 5.50 -2.06 -3.13
CA THR A 25 4.75 -1.20 -4.06
C THR A 25 3.43 -0.76 -3.46
N ILE A 26 2.64 -1.72 -2.94
CA ILE A 26 1.35 -1.42 -2.27
C ILE A 26 1.59 -0.56 -1.04
N ARG A 27 2.63 -0.86 -0.26
CA ARG A 27 3.00 -0.08 0.93
C ARG A 27 3.32 1.37 0.58
N LEU A 28 4.11 1.61 -0.47
CA LEU A 28 4.45 2.95 -0.92
C LEU A 28 3.24 3.72 -1.46
N LEU A 29 2.41 3.09 -2.29
CA LEU A 29 1.19 3.74 -2.81
C LEU A 29 0.22 4.07 -1.68
N TRP A 30 0.03 3.16 -0.74
CA TRP A 30 -0.82 3.37 0.43
C TRP A 30 -0.26 4.46 1.34
N SER A 31 1.03 4.40 1.68
CA SER A 31 1.76 5.41 2.44
C SER A 31 1.66 6.79 1.80
N LEU A 32 1.82 6.87 0.47
CA LEU A 32 1.72 8.11 -0.27
C LEU A 32 0.29 8.67 -0.21
N GLY A 33 -0.69 7.81 -0.47
CA GLY A 33 -2.11 8.14 -0.43
C GLY A 33 -2.54 8.68 0.93
N VAL A 34 -2.44 7.84 1.96
CA VAL A 34 -2.80 8.17 3.35
C VAL A 34 -1.95 9.33 3.85
N GLY A 35 -0.64 9.29 3.59
CA GLY A 35 0.30 10.33 3.99
C GLY A 35 -0.08 11.71 3.46
N THR A 36 -0.51 11.80 2.20
CA THR A 36 -0.94 13.07 1.58
C THR A 36 -2.18 13.65 2.26
N PHE A 37 -3.17 12.81 2.62
CA PHE A 37 -4.36 13.28 3.33
C PHE A 37 -4.02 13.87 4.69
N PHE A 38 -3.22 13.13 5.48
CA PHE A 38 -2.74 13.62 6.78
C PHE A 38 -1.84 14.85 6.64
N ALA A 39 -1.05 14.95 5.57
CA ALA A 39 -0.22 16.12 5.30
C ALA A 39 -1.11 17.34 5.02
N ALA A 40 -2.14 17.22 4.20
CA ALA A 40 -3.07 18.31 3.92
C ALA A 40 -3.77 18.81 5.18
N ILE A 41 -4.32 17.89 5.99
CA ILE A 41 -4.96 18.24 7.27
C ILE A 41 -3.93 18.86 8.22
N GLY A 42 -2.76 18.24 8.35
CA GLY A 42 -1.68 18.68 9.21
C GLY A 42 -1.16 20.08 8.85
N ILE A 43 -1.05 20.41 7.56
CA ILE A 43 -0.67 21.75 7.09
C ILE A 43 -1.72 22.78 7.50
N ILE A 44 -3.00 22.50 7.32
CA ILE A 44 -4.09 23.40 7.70
C ILE A 44 -4.08 23.66 9.21
N VAL A 45 -3.99 22.59 10.01
CA VAL A 45 -3.95 22.67 11.47
C VAL A 45 -2.70 23.41 11.94
N PHE A 46 -1.53 23.06 11.41
CA PHE A 46 -0.25 23.71 11.71
C PHE A 46 -0.33 25.21 11.44
N TRP A 47 -0.82 25.60 10.26
CA TRP A 47 -0.90 27.00 9.89
C TRP A 47 -1.84 27.77 10.81
N ARG A 48 -2.97 27.17 11.18
CA ARG A 48 -3.92 27.78 12.12
C ARG A 48 -3.34 27.94 13.52
N LEU A 49 -2.66 26.92 14.04
CA LEU A 49 -1.99 26.97 15.34
C LEU A 49 -0.84 27.97 15.35
N TYR A 50 -0.04 27.99 14.28
CA TYR A 50 1.05 28.93 14.12
C TYR A 50 0.54 30.37 14.12
N ASP A 51 -0.50 30.67 13.33
CA ASP A 51 -1.09 32.01 13.27
C ASP A 51 -1.58 32.47 14.66
N MET A 52 -2.34 31.63 15.37
CA MET A 52 -2.78 31.93 16.74
C MET A 52 -1.61 32.11 17.72
N ALA A 53 -0.57 31.29 17.63
CA ALA A 53 0.59 31.39 18.49
C ALA A 53 1.44 32.63 18.18
N THR A 54 1.53 33.05 16.91
CA THR A 54 2.27 34.27 16.55
C THR A 54 1.63 35.54 17.13
N GLN A 55 0.30 35.55 17.30
CA GLN A 55 -0.41 36.68 17.93
C GLN A 55 0.01 36.90 19.39
N ILE A 56 0.49 35.85 20.08
CA ILE A 56 0.98 35.90 21.46
C ILE A 56 2.52 35.77 21.56
N GLY A 57 3.23 35.88 20.44
CA GLY A 57 4.70 35.75 20.38
C GLY A 57 5.23 34.31 20.51
N GLY A 58 4.37 33.29 20.53
CA GLY A 58 4.70 31.88 20.71
C GLY A 58 4.92 31.07 19.42
N GLY A 59 5.00 31.71 18.25
CA GLY A 59 5.09 31.00 16.96
C GLY A 59 6.28 30.03 16.86
N SER A 60 7.42 30.37 17.46
CA SER A 60 8.62 29.51 17.49
C SER A 60 8.41 28.20 18.26
N ILE A 61 7.57 28.21 19.29
CA ILE A 61 7.24 27.02 20.10
C ILE A 61 6.47 26.02 19.24
N VAL A 62 5.49 26.48 18.47
CA VAL A 62 4.70 25.62 17.57
C VAL A 62 5.60 24.97 16.53
N VAL A 63 6.51 25.74 15.91
CA VAL A 63 7.49 25.20 14.96
C VAL A 63 8.39 24.15 15.63
N ALA A 64 8.92 24.44 16.81
CA ALA A 64 9.79 23.52 17.54
C ALA A 64 9.09 22.19 17.88
N ILE A 65 7.82 22.24 18.31
CA ILE A 65 7.01 21.04 18.60
C ILE A 65 6.83 20.20 17.33
N PHE A 66 6.46 20.82 16.20
CA PHE A 66 6.26 20.10 14.94
C PHE A 66 7.55 19.49 14.42
N VAL A 67 8.67 20.22 14.49
CA VAL A 67 9.99 19.69 14.12
C VAL A 67 10.37 18.52 15.02
N ALA A 68 10.17 18.64 16.34
CA ALA A 68 10.46 17.56 17.28
C ALA A 68 9.63 16.30 16.98
N LEU A 69 8.33 16.46 16.66
CA LEU A 69 7.47 15.34 16.26
C LEU A 69 7.96 14.68 14.96
N ALA A 70 8.27 15.47 13.93
CA ALA A 70 8.78 14.94 12.67
C ALA A 70 10.11 14.19 12.84
N VAL A 71 11.06 14.76 13.58
CA VAL A 71 12.35 14.13 13.90
C VAL A 71 12.14 12.84 14.68
N THR A 72 11.19 12.80 15.61
CA THR A 72 10.87 11.60 16.38
C THR A 72 10.39 10.47 15.47
N VAL A 73 9.45 10.75 14.55
CA VAL A 73 8.97 9.76 13.58
C VAL A 73 10.11 9.26 12.68
N VAL A 74 10.94 10.17 12.16
CA VAL A 74 12.09 9.80 11.32
C VAL A 74 13.11 8.95 12.09
N ALA A 75 13.37 9.28 13.36
CA ALA A 75 14.28 8.50 14.20
C ALA A 75 13.76 7.07 14.45
N PHE A 76 12.45 6.91 14.67
CA PHE A 76 11.81 5.60 14.79
C PHE A 76 11.84 4.83 13.47
N ALA A 77 11.67 5.50 12.33
CA ALA A 77 11.74 4.88 11.02
C ALA A 77 13.15 4.41 10.64
N ALA A 78 14.19 5.16 11.03
CA ALA A 78 15.58 4.82 10.73
C ALA A 78 16.13 3.69 11.61
N THR A 79 15.44 3.36 12.70
CA THR A 79 15.87 2.33 13.65
C THR A 79 15.26 0.98 13.29
N SER A 80 16.09 -0.04 13.11
CA SER A 80 15.66 -1.42 12.82
C SER A 80 15.08 -2.18 14.03
N ASN A 81 15.15 -1.59 15.24
CA ASN A 81 14.81 -2.21 16.52
C ASN A 81 13.64 -1.51 17.24
N THR A 82 12.76 -0.88 16.47
CA THR A 82 11.69 -0.02 16.98
C THR A 82 10.64 -0.78 17.80
N GLU A 83 10.33 -2.01 17.42
CA GLU A 83 9.38 -2.87 18.14
C GLU A 83 9.85 -3.18 19.57
N ARG A 84 11.12 -3.55 19.75
CA ARG A 84 11.69 -3.83 21.09
C ARG A 84 11.73 -2.60 21.99
N ARG A 85 11.93 -1.41 21.41
CA ARG A 85 11.92 -0.15 22.18
C ARG A 85 10.50 0.27 22.55
N LEU A 86 9.53 0.06 21.68
CA LEU A 86 8.12 0.30 21.97
C LEU A 86 7.59 -0.66 23.02
N GLU A 87 7.99 -1.93 22.99
CA GLU A 87 7.64 -2.90 24.02
C GLU A 87 8.26 -2.56 25.38
N ALA A 88 9.45 -1.97 25.39
CA ALA A 88 10.06 -1.44 26.62
C ALA A 88 9.36 -0.17 27.12
N LEU A 89 8.78 0.63 26.22
CA LEU A 89 8.02 1.85 26.56
C LEU A 89 6.58 1.54 26.99
N SER A 90 5.93 0.55 26.34
CA SER A 90 4.57 0.09 26.67
C SER A 90 4.54 -0.50 28.08
N ARG A 91 5.59 -1.22 28.49
CA ARG A 91 5.77 -1.68 29.88
C ARG A 91 5.78 -0.54 30.91
N ARG A 92 5.99 0.71 30.50
CA ARG A 92 6.00 1.89 31.38
C ARG A 92 4.77 2.79 31.20
N LEU A 93 3.91 2.50 30.23
CA LEU A 93 2.71 3.29 29.92
C LEU A 93 1.47 2.48 30.31
N PRO A 94 0.43 3.12 30.90
CA PRO A 94 -0.79 2.43 31.34
C PRO A 94 -1.74 2.06 30.18
N PHE A 95 -1.25 2.06 28.94
CA PHE A 95 -2.03 1.79 27.75
C PHE A 95 -1.28 0.84 26.83
N ASP A 96 -1.98 -0.14 26.27
CA ASP A 96 -1.43 -1.06 25.27
C ASP A 96 -1.14 -0.29 23.98
N LEU A 97 0.14 -0.13 23.66
CA LEU A 97 0.56 0.41 22.37
C LEU A 97 0.34 -0.67 21.30
N PRO A 98 -0.23 -0.32 20.13
CA PRO A 98 -0.39 -1.28 19.04
C PRO A 98 0.99 -1.84 18.66
N ALA A 99 1.18 -3.14 18.84
CA ALA A 99 2.40 -3.86 18.46
C ALA A 99 2.15 -4.69 17.18
N GLY A 100 3.20 -4.92 16.38
CA GLY A 100 3.12 -5.73 15.16
C GLY A 100 2.68 -4.96 13.91
N PRO A 101 1.96 -5.58 12.95
CA PRO A 101 1.69 -5.03 11.62
C PRO A 101 0.99 -3.66 11.60
N GLY A 102 0.17 -3.37 12.63
CA GLY A 102 -0.51 -2.09 12.77
C GLY A 102 0.44 -0.92 13.06
N PHE A 103 1.51 -1.16 13.83
CA PHE A 103 2.53 -0.15 14.12
C PHE A 103 3.32 0.22 12.87
N GLN A 104 3.76 -0.79 12.10
CA GLN A 104 4.49 -0.56 10.85
C GLN A 104 3.64 0.25 9.86
N ARG A 105 2.35 -0.08 9.72
CA ARG A 105 1.41 0.72 8.90
C ARG A 105 1.27 2.16 9.41
N GLY A 106 1.18 2.36 10.72
CA GLY A 106 1.11 3.70 11.31
C GLY A 106 2.38 4.51 11.05
N LEU A 107 3.55 3.89 11.17
CA LEU A 107 4.85 4.49 10.92
C LEU A 107 5.04 4.83 9.43
N ASP A 108 4.62 3.94 8.53
CA ASP A 108 4.62 4.20 7.08
C ASP A 108 3.72 5.39 6.72
N ALA A 109 2.50 5.46 7.29
CA ALA A 109 1.60 6.59 7.10
C ALA A 109 2.24 7.90 7.61
N ALA A 110 2.82 7.89 8.81
CA ALA A 110 3.46 9.06 9.40
C ALA A 110 4.68 9.54 8.57
N LEU A 111 5.49 8.62 8.05
CA LEU A 111 6.56 8.95 7.12
C LEU A 111 6.03 9.57 5.83
N GLY A 112 4.99 8.96 5.23
CA GLY A 112 4.31 9.52 4.06
C GLY A 112 3.81 10.94 4.33
N THR A 113 3.23 11.19 5.51
CA THR A 113 2.78 12.51 5.94
C THR A 113 3.91 13.52 5.99
N ILE A 114 5.05 13.17 6.60
CA ILE A 114 6.18 14.10 6.72
C ILE A 114 6.76 14.44 5.35
N VAL A 115 6.94 13.43 4.49
CA VAL A 115 7.44 13.62 3.12
C VAL A 115 6.50 14.51 2.32
N MET A 116 5.20 14.24 2.36
CA MET A 116 4.21 15.04 1.63
C MET A 116 4.05 16.45 2.21
N MET A 117 4.18 16.61 3.53
CA MET A 117 4.16 17.92 4.18
C MET A 117 5.37 18.77 3.74
N ALA A 118 6.56 18.16 3.67
CA ALA A 118 7.75 18.82 3.14
C ALA A 118 7.60 19.18 1.65
N LEU A 119 7.05 18.27 0.83
CA LEU A 119 6.85 18.50 -0.60
C LEU A 119 5.81 19.60 -0.87
N ILE A 120 4.63 19.51 -0.26
CA ILE A 120 3.57 20.51 -0.41
C ILE A 120 4.02 21.85 0.17
N GLY A 121 4.59 21.84 1.38
CA GLY A 121 5.07 23.03 2.06
C GLY A 121 6.18 23.74 1.29
N SER A 122 7.15 23.01 0.75
CA SER A 122 8.22 23.58 -0.08
C SER A 122 7.68 24.19 -1.38
N LEU A 123 6.70 23.55 -2.03
CA LEU A 123 6.00 24.13 -3.18
C LEU A 123 5.37 25.47 -2.83
N MET A 124 4.61 25.52 -1.73
CA MET A 124 3.93 26.74 -1.29
C MET A 124 4.92 27.87 -0.95
N ILE A 125 6.01 27.54 -0.24
CA ILE A 125 7.06 28.50 0.12
C ILE A 125 7.77 29.01 -1.14
N ALA A 126 8.16 28.11 -2.05
CA ALA A 126 8.81 28.47 -3.30
C ALA A 126 7.92 29.39 -4.15
N GLY A 127 6.63 29.07 -4.29
CA GLY A 127 5.66 29.92 -4.98
C GLY A 127 5.55 31.31 -4.36
N ARG A 128 5.54 31.41 -3.02
CA ARG A 128 5.52 32.69 -2.31
C ARG A 128 6.80 33.50 -2.55
N VAL A 129 7.97 32.87 -2.47
CA VAL A 129 9.27 33.53 -2.69
C VAL A 129 9.41 34.03 -4.13
N LEU A 130 9.06 33.22 -5.12
CA LEU A 130 9.12 33.60 -6.54
C LEU A 130 8.15 34.73 -6.88
N THR A 131 6.97 34.74 -6.26
CA THR A 131 6.01 35.84 -6.39
C THR A 131 6.54 37.13 -5.78
N GLN A 132 7.12 37.07 -4.58
CA GLN A 132 7.72 38.24 -3.91
C GLN A 132 8.90 38.82 -4.69
N ARG A 133 9.62 37.99 -5.45
CA ARG A 133 10.72 38.41 -6.33
C ARG A 133 10.25 38.89 -7.72
N GLY A 134 8.95 38.89 -7.99
CA GLY A 134 8.37 39.34 -9.27
C GLY A 134 8.65 38.43 -10.47
N VAL A 135 9.12 37.20 -10.25
CA VAL A 135 9.52 36.26 -11.32
C VAL A 135 8.29 35.64 -12.01
N ILE A 136 7.20 35.46 -11.26
CA ILE A 136 5.94 34.87 -11.73
C ILE A 136 4.74 35.68 -11.23
N PRO A 137 3.65 35.77 -12.03
CA PRO A 137 2.43 36.45 -11.61
C PRO A 137 1.64 35.57 -10.63
N GLY A 138 2.02 35.65 -9.36
CA GLY A 138 1.32 35.01 -8.25
C GLY A 138 1.73 33.56 -7.96
N ALA A 139 1.36 33.09 -6.77
CA ALA A 139 1.68 31.74 -6.29
C ALA A 139 0.79 30.63 -6.90
N GLY A 140 -0.14 30.99 -7.80
CA GLY A 140 -1.16 30.12 -8.38
C GLY A 140 -0.64 28.79 -8.93
N PRO A 141 0.45 28.75 -9.73
CA PRO A 141 0.99 27.50 -10.27
C PRO A 141 1.46 26.52 -9.18
N PHE A 142 2.12 27.02 -8.14
CA PHE A 142 2.66 26.20 -7.05
C PHE A 142 1.55 25.68 -6.13
N THR A 143 0.56 26.53 -5.82
CA THR A 143 -0.63 26.10 -5.09
C THR A 143 -1.44 25.09 -5.91
N GLY A 144 -1.52 25.25 -7.23
CA GLY A 144 -2.15 24.30 -8.13
C GLY A 144 -1.45 22.94 -8.13
N LEU A 145 -0.11 22.90 -8.23
CA LEU A 145 0.67 21.66 -8.12
C LEU A 145 0.52 20.99 -6.75
N ALA A 146 0.48 21.78 -5.68
CA ALA A 146 0.18 21.28 -4.34
C ALA A 146 -1.22 20.68 -4.28
N ALA A 147 -2.23 21.33 -4.85
CA ALA A 147 -3.60 20.82 -4.89
C ALA A 147 -3.73 19.54 -5.72
N LEU A 148 -2.95 19.39 -6.80
CA LEU A 148 -2.90 18.17 -7.61
C LEU A 148 -2.36 16.94 -6.86
N SER A 149 -1.65 17.14 -5.74
CA SER A 149 -1.23 16.02 -4.90
C SER A 149 -2.41 15.24 -4.31
N ILE A 150 -3.55 15.90 -4.04
CA ILE A 150 -4.74 15.27 -3.46
C ILE A 150 -5.40 14.25 -4.42
N PRO A 151 -5.78 14.61 -5.66
CA PRO A 151 -6.33 13.63 -6.61
C PRO A 151 -5.30 12.54 -6.97
N LEU A 152 -4.01 12.87 -7.01
CA LEU A 152 -2.97 11.86 -7.23
C LEU A 152 -2.86 10.87 -6.07
N ALA A 153 -3.05 11.34 -4.83
CA ALA A 153 -3.11 10.49 -3.64
C ALA A 153 -4.33 9.57 -3.65
N LEU A 154 -5.50 10.07 -4.10
CA LEU A 154 -6.68 9.24 -4.31
C LEU A 154 -6.41 8.15 -5.35
N LEU A 155 -5.79 8.50 -6.48
CA LEU A 155 -5.41 7.53 -7.50
C LEU A 155 -4.44 6.48 -6.94
N ALA A 156 -3.46 6.89 -6.14
CA ALA A 156 -2.53 5.99 -5.47
C ALA A 156 -3.24 5.01 -4.52
N LEU A 157 -4.23 5.48 -3.75
CA LEU A 157 -5.05 4.61 -2.90
C LEU A 157 -5.89 3.62 -3.70
N VAL A 158 -6.51 4.08 -4.78
CA VAL A 158 -7.29 3.22 -5.69
C VAL A 158 -6.41 2.14 -6.29
N LEU A 159 -5.23 2.51 -6.80
CA LEU A 159 -4.24 1.57 -7.32
C LEU A 159 -3.76 0.60 -6.24
N ALA A 160 -3.50 1.07 -5.01
CA ALA A 160 -3.14 0.21 -3.89
C ALA A 160 -4.24 -0.82 -3.60
N SER A 161 -5.51 -0.42 -3.67
CA SER A 161 -6.65 -1.32 -3.48
C SER A 161 -6.74 -2.38 -4.59
N PHE A 162 -6.55 -1.99 -5.85
CA PHE A 162 -6.59 -2.94 -6.97
C PHE A 162 -5.40 -3.89 -7.01
N LEU A 163 -4.27 -3.48 -6.45
CA LEU A 163 -3.06 -4.31 -6.37
C LEU A 163 -3.10 -5.30 -5.19
N GLN A 164 -4.04 -5.14 -4.25
CA GLN A 164 -4.27 -6.14 -3.23
C GLN A 164 -4.84 -7.40 -3.88
N SER A 165 -4.23 -8.54 -3.59
CA SER A 165 -4.71 -9.82 -4.08
C SER A 165 -4.55 -10.88 -3.01
N VAL A 166 -5.56 -11.73 -2.87
CA VAL A 166 -5.54 -12.88 -1.98
C VAL A 166 -6.11 -14.05 -2.75
N GLY A 167 -5.52 -15.22 -2.59
CA GLY A 167 -6.02 -16.46 -3.15
C GLY A 167 -5.20 -17.65 -2.66
N ALA A 168 -5.58 -18.84 -3.13
CA ALA A 168 -4.87 -20.08 -2.89
C ALA A 168 -4.77 -20.88 -4.18
N ILE A 169 -3.66 -21.59 -4.35
CA ILE A 169 -3.50 -22.57 -5.42
C ILE A 169 -3.52 -23.94 -4.76
N ASP A 170 -4.38 -24.82 -5.27
CA ASP A 170 -4.28 -26.24 -5.02
C ASP A 170 -3.57 -26.89 -6.23
N PRO A 171 -2.29 -27.30 -6.08
CA PRO A 171 -1.54 -27.92 -7.17
C PRO A 171 -2.06 -29.33 -7.53
N ASP A 172 -2.68 -30.03 -6.58
CA ASP A 172 -3.18 -31.40 -6.77
C ASP A 172 -4.52 -31.38 -7.51
N GLU A 173 -5.44 -30.48 -7.10
CA GLU A 173 -6.71 -30.25 -7.78
C GLU A 173 -6.60 -29.34 -9.00
N ARG A 174 -5.39 -28.83 -9.30
CA ARG A 174 -5.11 -27.88 -10.38
C ARG A 174 -6.11 -26.72 -10.42
N THR A 175 -6.45 -26.20 -9.24
CA THR A 175 -7.50 -25.20 -9.09
C THR A 175 -6.97 -23.96 -8.38
N VAL A 176 -7.32 -22.80 -8.90
CA VAL A 176 -6.99 -21.50 -8.30
C VAL A 176 -8.23 -20.94 -7.62
N TYR A 177 -8.18 -20.80 -6.30
CA TYR A 177 -9.21 -20.15 -5.51
C TYR A 177 -8.90 -18.67 -5.35
N LEU A 178 -9.83 -17.81 -5.78
CA LEU A 178 -9.75 -16.37 -5.53
C LEU A 178 -10.39 -16.02 -4.19
N TYR A 179 -10.31 -14.74 -3.80
CA TYR A 179 -10.82 -14.18 -2.53
C TYR A 179 -12.22 -14.65 -2.12
N ASP A 180 -13.08 -15.02 -3.08
CA ASP A 180 -14.40 -15.58 -2.85
C ASP A 180 -14.35 -17.10 -3.15
N PRO A 181 -14.68 -18.01 -2.20
CA PRO A 181 -14.61 -19.47 -2.39
C PRO A 181 -15.47 -19.98 -3.55
N GLU A 182 -16.43 -19.20 -4.05
CA GLU A 182 -17.22 -19.51 -5.25
C GLU A 182 -16.49 -19.21 -6.58
N GLN A 183 -15.35 -18.52 -6.55
CA GLN A 183 -14.51 -18.24 -7.72
C GLN A 183 -13.29 -19.16 -7.75
N ALA A 184 -13.56 -20.45 -7.96
CA ALA A 184 -12.56 -21.45 -8.32
C ALA A 184 -12.33 -21.42 -9.83
N ILE A 185 -11.09 -21.24 -10.25
CA ILE A 185 -10.68 -21.38 -11.65
C ILE A 185 -9.95 -22.70 -11.78
N ASP A 186 -10.57 -23.64 -12.47
CA ASP A 186 -9.90 -24.84 -12.92
C ASP A 186 -8.82 -24.48 -13.95
N LEU A 187 -7.57 -24.88 -13.72
CA LEU A 187 -6.46 -24.64 -14.65
C LEU A 187 -6.67 -25.41 -15.97
N GLU A 188 -7.55 -26.42 -16.00
CA GLU A 188 -7.91 -27.15 -17.21
C GLU A 188 -8.64 -26.29 -18.26
N VAL A 189 -9.29 -25.20 -17.87
CA VAL A 189 -9.91 -24.27 -18.83
C VAL A 189 -8.96 -23.16 -19.27
N ILE A 190 -7.71 -23.15 -18.81
CA ILE A 190 -6.70 -22.16 -19.22
C ILE A 190 -5.82 -22.75 -20.33
N ASN A 191 -5.75 -22.06 -21.46
CA ASN A 191 -4.99 -22.44 -22.65
C ASN A 191 -3.55 -21.88 -22.60
N SER A 192 -3.40 -20.63 -22.17
CA SER A 192 -2.08 -20.01 -22.06
C SER A 192 -2.05 -18.98 -20.92
N VAL A 193 -0.87 -18.80 -20.34
CA VAL A 193 -0.61 -17.81 -19.29
C VAL A 193 0.57 -16.94 -19.70
N SER A 194 0.30 -15.65 -19.96
CA SER A 194 1.35 -14.66 -20.17
C SER A 194 1.64 -13.93 -18.87
N ALA A 195 2.89 -13.98 -18.40
CA ALA A 195 3.34 -13.26 -17.23
C ALA A 195 4.12 -12.01 -17.61
N ARG A 196 3.75 -10.87 -17.02
CA ARG A 196 4.55 -9.64 -17.08
C ARG A 196 4.88 -9.18 -15.66
N GLN A 197 6.16 -9.20 -15.32
CA GLN A 197 6.64 -8.71 -14.04
C GLN A 197 6.70 -7.17 -14.03
N VAL A 198 6.17 -6.57 -12.96
CA VAL A 198 6.23 -5.14 -12.66
C VAL A 198 6.64 -4.98 -11.20
N GLY A 199 7.94 -4.75 -10.99
CA GLY A 199 8.53 -4.63 -9.65
C GLY A 199 8.40 -5.92 -8.83
N ASP A 200 7.72 -5.83 -7.68
CA ASP A 200 7.43 -6.97 -6.80
C ASP A 200 6.12 -7.70 -7.15
N ALA A 201 5.49 -7.37 -8.27
CA ALA A 201 4.25 -7.97 -8.76
C ALA A 201 4.47 -8.68 -10.09
N THR A 202 3.67 -9.71 -10.35
CA THR A 202 3.51 -10.27 -11.68
C THR A 202 2.05 -10.19 -12.10
N ILE A 203 1.82 -9.58 -13.25
CA ILE A 203 0.50 -9.53 -13.89
C ILE A 203 0.43 -10.76 -14.80
N LEU A 204 -0.45 -11.69 -14.46
CA LEU A 204 -0.81 -12.83 -15.28
C LEU A 204 -1.98 -12.43 -16.17
N THR A 205 -1.86 -12.70 -17.47
CA THR A 205 -2.97 -12.67 -18.41
C THR A 205 -3.35 -14.10 -18.72
N LEU A 206 -4.59 -14.47 -18.37
CA LEU A 206 -5.13 -15.82 -18.52
C LEU A 206 -5.94 -15.89 -19.81
N GLU A 207 -5.52 -16.75 -20.72
CA GLU A 207 -6.26 -17.06 -21.93
C GLU A 207 -7.05 -18.35 -21.71
N TYR A 208 -8.38 -18.25 -21.73
CA TYR A 208 -9.25 -19.41 -21.48
C TYR A 208 -9.55 -20.14 -22.78
N ALA A 209 -9.49 -21.48 -22.73
CA ALA A 209 -10.08 -22.33 -23.74
C ALA A 209 -11.60 -22.08 -23.81
N GLN A 210 -12.15 -22.11 -25.02
CA GLN A 210 -13.60 -22.03 -25.25
C GLN A 210 -14.11 -23.39 -25.73
N PRO A 211 -14.22 -24.39 -24.83
CA PRO A 211 -14.70 -25.71 -25.22
C PRO A 211 -16.12 -25.58 -25.79
N GLY A 212 -16.31 -26.06 -27.03
CA GLY A 212 -17.59 -25.95 -27.74
C GLY A 212 -18.01 -24.53 -28.13
N GLY A 213 -17.09 -23.56 -28.14
CA GLY A 213 -17.39 -22.14 -28.44
C GLY A 213 -18.15 -21.42 -27.34
N GLN A 214 -18.24 -22.01 -26.13
CA GLN A 214 -18.88 -21.38 -24.98
C GLN A 214 -17.88 -20.48 -24.23
N TYR A 215 -18.40 -19.35 -23.76
CA TYR A 215 -17.63 -18.40 -22.97
C TYR A 215 -17.44 -18.94 -21.54
N VAL A 216 -16.17 -19.09 -21.13
CA VAL A 216 -15.80 -19.42 -19.75
C VAL A 216 -15.72 -18.12 -18.93
N ALA A 217 -16.48 -18.07 -17.84
CA ALA A 217 -16.45 -16.97 -16.89
C ALA A 217 -15.20 -17.07 -16.00
N GLY A 218 -14.47 -15.96 -15.87
CA GLY A 218 -13.27 -15.89 -15.04
C GLY A 218 -12.48 -14.62 -15.29
N PRO A 219 -11.64 -14.19 -14.34
CA PRO A 219 -10.77 -13.03 -14.52
C PRO A 219 -9.75 -13.31 -15.61
N ARG A 220 -9.64 -12.37 -16.56
CA ARG A 220 -8.66 -12.43 -17.65
C ARG A 220 -7.27 -11.93 -17.23
N ARG A 221 -7.21 -11.20 -16.11
CA ARG A 221 -5.98 -10.67 -15.54
C ARG A 221 -5.96 -10.90 -14.05
N LEU A 222 -4.86 -11.44 -13.56
CA LEU A 222 -4.63 -11.70 -12.15
C LEU A 222 -3.29 -11.07 -11.75
N VAL A 223 -3.25 -10.40 -10.60
CA VAL A 223 -2.00 -9.85 -10.06
C VAL A 223 -1.57 -10.72 -8.90
N VAL A 224 -0.41 -11.38 -9.02
CA VAL A 224 0.11 -12.31 -8.01
C VAL A 224 1.58 -12.05 -7.68
N PRO A 225 2.11 -12.58 -6.57
CA PRO A 225 3.55 -12.58 -6.32
C PRO A 225 4.35 -13.33 -7.41
N PRO A 226 5.62 -12.97 -7.67
CA PRO A 226 6.43 -13.63 -8.70
C PRO A 226 6.72 -15.12 -8.47
N THR A 227 6.64 -15.61 -7.24
CA THR A 227 6.73 -17.05 -6.91
C THR A 227 5.50 -17.77 -7.43
N ILE A 228 4.33 -17.30 -7.03
CA ILE A 228 3.02 -17.82 -7.44
C ILE A 228 2.84 -17.76 -8.95
N ALA A 229 3.29 -16.69 -9.60
CA ALA A 229 3.24 -16.59 -11.06
C ALA A 229 4.06 -17.67 -11.78
N ARG A 230 5.25 -18.00 -11.27
CA ARG A 230 6.11 -19.04 -11.86
C ARG A 230 5.50 -20.41 -11.71
N GLU A 231 4.89 -20.67 -10.56
CA GLU A 231 4.20 -21.91 -10.24
C GLU A 231 2.94 -22.12 -11.09
N LEU A 232 2.14 -21.07 -11.26
CA LEU A 232 1.01 -21.07 -12.18
C LEU A 232 1.43 -21.32 -13.63
N GLN A 233 2.54 -20.72 -14.06
CA GLN A 233 3.06 -20.95 -15.41
C GLN A 233 3.56 -22.38 -15.59
N SER A 234 4.31 -22.94 -14.62
CA SER A 234 4.80 -24.31 -14.72
C SER A 234 3.65 -25.32 -14.77
N LEU A 235 2.61 -25.14 -13.94
CA LEU A 235 1.44 -26.04 -13.95
C LEU A 235 0.68 -26.03 -15.30
N VAL A 236 0.58 -24.87 -15.96
CA VAL A 236 -0.07 -24.76 -17.28
C VAL A 236 0.83 -25.26 -18.41
N GLU A 237 2.15 -25.02 -18.34
CA GLU A 237 3.12 -25.50 -19.33
C GLU A 237 3.31 -27.02 -19.29
N GLU A 238 3.37 -27.62 -18.10
CA GLU A 238 3.45 -29.08 -17.93
C GLU A 238 2.27 -29.80 -18.58
N ARG A 239 1.09 -29.17 -18.56
CA ARG A 239 -0.08 -29.68 -19.27
C ARG A 239 0.05 -29.54 -20.79
N ALA A 240 0.52 -28.40 -21.29
CA ALA A 240 0.66 -28.20 -22.73
C ALA A 240 1.70 -29.14 -23.37
N ALA A 241 2.60 -29.70 -22.56
CA ALA A 241 3.59 -30.69 -22.96
C ALA A 241 3.10 -32.15 -22.88
N GLN A 242 1.96 -32.41 -22.25
CA GLN A 242 1.29 -33.72 -22.17
C GLN A 242 0.26 -33.89 -23.30
#